data_AF-T1DPD2-F1
#
_entry.id   AF-T1DPD2-F1
#
_cell.length_a   1.000
_cell.length_b   1.000
_cell.length_c   1.000
_cell.angle_alpha   90.00
_cell.angle_beta   90.00
_cell.angle_gamma   90.00
#
_symmetry.space_group_name_H-M   'P 1'
#
loop_
_entity.id
_entity.type
_entity.pdbx_description
1 polymer ?
#
loop_
_entity_poly.entity_id
_entity_poly.type
_entity_poly.pdbx_seq_one_letter_code
_entity_poly.pdbx_strand_id
1 'polypeptide(L)'
;RANATFHIGYPDPEGWRADSSFRAISGWRARTSTRACSRSRYLSNQSSSQLNLTQSEGSKAMDRIPATNLTTISIKRGCQVIVLCLREEKDWEVIQLVLTELPNIMQNKALIQGNDVDSLARTLYRMYGDPMQLEKLQAPANMQPKVSDYKELILPALSSLAMYHQHLDLNTQKNIIDALKHGLISRRPHDCIRTLTILLLEMPEQVMPKMADLLLDLSKMTGTKMVALPVLEFLSTLNLVPSFRFGNFIMRTYMCVMAMSLPYTNPFRYDHYTVSLAHYVVAAWFIKCKLPMRHQLIKFIVQGLESYVHVPFQDGSRSFSQVNEDSSERKRSSSLTEQSSRETGSHPSTETTAATAARS
;
A
#
# COMPACT_ATOMS: atom_id res chain seq x y z
N ARG A 1 10.38 -21.63 -19.70
CA ARG A 1 9.04 -21.67 -20.32
C ARG A 1 8.13 -22.43 -19.36
N ALA A 2 7.44 -21.72 -18.46
CA ALA A 2 6.51 -22.31 -17.52
C ALA A 2 5.10 -22.06 -18.06
N ASN A 3 4.42 -23.13 -18.51
CA ASN A 3 2.99 -23.07 -18.79
C ASN A 3 2.29 -23.15 -17.43
N ALA A 4 1.73 -22.04 -16.96
CA ALA A 4 0.90 -22.04 -15.77
C ALA A 4 -0.50 -22.53 -16.16
N THR A 5 -0.85 -23.74 -15.73
CA THR A 5 -2.18 -24.34 -15.87
C THR A 5 -2.95 -24.11 -14.58
N PHE A 6 -4.10 -23.43 -14.66
CA PHE A 6 -4.93 -23.14 -13.48
C PHE A 6 -6.20 -23.99 -13.46
N HIS A 7 -6.53 -24.44 -12.25
CA HIS A 7 -7.72 -25.21 -11.93
C HIS A 7 -8.85 -24.25 -11.53
N ILE A 8 -9.93 -24.24 -12.32
CA ILE A 8 -11.19 -23.61 -11.91
C ILE A 8 -12.07 -24.76 -11.39
N GLY A 9 -12.26 -24.82 -10.08
CA GLY A 9 -13.21 -25.75 -9.47
C GLY A 9 -14.63 -25.25 -9.70
N TYR A 10 -15.49 -26.08 -10.30
CA TYR A 10 -16.94 -25.90 -10.22
C TYR A 10 -17.45 -26.47 -8.88
N PRO A 11 -18.49 -25.89 -8.26
CA PRO A 11 -19.08 -26.45 -7.06
C PRO A 11 -19.89 -27.70 -7.44
N ASP A 12 -19.60 -28.83 -6.80
CA ASP A 12 -20.44 -30.02 -6.90
C ASP A 12 -21.81 -29.75 -6.25
N PRO A 13 -22.93 -30.26 -6.80
CA PRO A 13 -24.27 -29.93 -6.33
C PRO A 13 -24.74 -30.73 -5.11
N GLU A 14 -23.91 -31.59 -4.50
CA GLU A 14 -24.34 -32.41 -3.37
C GLU A 14 -23.36 -32.38 -2.20
N GLY A 15 -23.89 -32.02 -1.03
CA GLY A 15 -23.25 -32.30 0.26
C GLY A 15 -22.79 -31.07 1.02
N TRP A 16 -23.72 -30.38 1.65
CA TRP A 16 -23.43 -29.60 2.86
C TRP A 16 -22.92 -30.55 3.94
N ARG A 17 -21.60 -30.69 4.06
CA ARG A 17 -20.98 -31.13 5.31
C ARG A 17 -19.64 -30.43 5.51
N ALA A 18 -19.58 -29.77 6.65
CA ALA A 18 -18.51 -28.90 7.09
C ALA A 18 -17.14 -29.59 7.19
N ASP A 19 -16.11 -28.75 7.12
CA ASP A 19 -14.71 -29.02 7.42
C ASP A 19 -13.96 -30.00 6.52
N SER A 20 -13.44 -29.48 5.41
CA SER A 20 -12.01 -29.64 5.07
C SER A 20 -11.62 -28.86 3.81
N SER A 21 -10.44 -28.23 3.87
CA SER A 21 -9.72 -27.60 2.75
C SER A 21 -10.02 -26.13 2.40
N PHE A 22 -9.85 -25.24 3.39
CA PHE A 22 -9.53 -23.82 3.15
C PHE A 22 -8.15 -23.41 3.68
N ARG A 23 -7.25 -24.38 3.92
CA ARG A 23 -5.90 -24.14 4.48
C ARG A 23 -4.74 -24.22 3.48
N ALA A 24 -5.01 -24.44 2.19
CA ALA A 24 -3.96 -24.51 1.16
C ALA A 24 -3.80 -23.22 0.33
N ILE A 25 -4.63 -22.19 0.56
CA ILE A 25 -4.67 -20.97 -0.28
C ILE A 25 -3.99 -19.76 0.39
N SER A 26 -3.65 -19.82 1.66
CA SER A 26 -2.84 -18.78 2.32
C SER A 26 -1.39 -19.25 2.46
N GLY A 27 -0.53 -18.76 1.56
CA GLY A 27 0.92 -18.90 1.61
C GLY A 27 1.56 -18.14 2.77
N TRP A 28 1.10 -18.39 4.00
CA TRP A 28 1.78 -17.97 5.23
C TRP A 28 2.49 -19.18 5.82
N ARG A 29 3.74 -19.36 5.41
CA ARG A 29 4.72 -20.06 6.23
C ARG A 29 5.97 -19.22 6.36
N ALA A 30 6.05 -18.52 7.49
CA ALA A 30 7.33 -18.12 8.04
C ALA A 30 8.21 -19.36 8.22
N ARG A 31 9.44 -19.32 7.71
CA ARG A 31 10.55 -20.08 8.30
C ARG A 31 11.89 -19.48 7.89
N THR A 32 12.51 -18.91 8.91
CA THR A 32 13.95 -18.90 9.14
C THR A 32 14.58 -20.29 8.91
N SER A 33 15.88 -20.25 8.62
CA SER A 33 16.85 -21.36 8.55
C SER A 33 17.27 -21.81 7.14
N THR A 34 18.36 -21.18 6.69
CA THR A 34 19.56 -21.78 6.07
C THR A 34 19.51 -23.27 5.71
N ARG A 35 19.61 -23.60 4.41
CA ARG A 35 20.56 -24.62 3.92
C ARG A 35 20.81 -24.49 2.43
N ALA A 36 22.07 -24.79 2.08
CA ALA A 36 22.75 -24.46 0.85
C ALA A 36 22.43 -25.39 -0.34
N CYS A 37 22.62 -24.82 -1.54
CA CYS A 37 23.23 -25.39 -2.75
C CYS A 37 23.12 -26.90 -3.00
N SER A 38 22.48 -27.27 -4.12
CA SER A 38 23.19 -28.06 -5.15
C SER A 38 22.48 -28.02 -6.49
N ARG A 39 23.30 -27.64 -7.47
CA ARG A 39 23.11 -27.54 -8.92
C ARG A 39 23.09 -28.96 -9.51
N SER A 40 22.18 -29.27 -10.44
CA SER A 40 22.41 -30.35 -11.42
C SER A 40 22.00 -29.90 -12.82
N ARG A 41 22.90 -30.18 -13.75
CA ARG A 41 22.88 -29.82 -15.18
C ARG A 41 22.23 -30.96 -15.99
N TYR A 42 21.84 -30.58 -17.21
CA TYR A 42 21.90 -31.31 -18.49
C TYR A 42 20.57 -31.63 -19.19
N LEU A 43 20.46 -31.07 -20.41
CA LEU A 43 20.15 -31.69 -21.73
C LEU A 43 18.96 -32.65 -21.80
N SER A 44 18.15 -32.76 -22.84
CA SER A 44 17.92 -32.14 -24.14
C SER A 44 16.75 -32.95 -24.76
N ASN A 45 15.93 -32.35 -25.63
CA ASN A 45 15.08 -32.97 -26.67
C ASN A 45 14.39 -34.33 -26.42
N GLN A 46 13.06 -34.36 -26.51
CA GLN A 46 12.34 -35.01 -27.62
C GLN A 46 10.81 -34.86 -27.47
N SER A 47 10.15 -34.84 -28.63
CA SER A 47 8.72 -34.68 -28.85
C SER A 47 7.92 -35.97 -28.61
N SER A 48 6.61 -35.78 -28.48
CA SER A 48 5.54 -36.72 -28.86
C SER A 48 5.30 -37.98 -28.02
N SER A 49 4.07 -38.02 -27.48
CA SER A 49 3.14 -39.17 -27.44
C SER A 49 3.74 -40.58 -27.23
N GLN A 50 3.46 -41.19 -26.07
CA GLN A 50 2.63 -42.40 -25.98
C GLN A 50 2.55 -42.89 -24.53
N LEU A 51 1.30 -43.09 -24.08
CA LEU A 51 0.95 -43.87 -22.91
C LEU A 51 1.36 -45.33 -23.14
N ASN A 52 2.05 -45.94 -22.18
CA ASN A 52 2.03 -47.38 -22.01
C ASN A 52 2.02 -47.73 -20.52
N LEU A 53 0.88 -48.27 -20.07
CA LEU A 53 0.76 -48.97 -18.80
C LEU A 53 1.53 -50.29 -18.90
N THR A 54 2.42 -50.54 -17.96
CA THR A 54 2.81 -51.91 -17.59
C THR A 54 2.24 -52.22 -16.22
N GLN A 55 1.52 -53.34 -16.16
CA GLN A 55 0.88 -53.90 -14.97
C GLN A 55 1.94 -54.32 -13.95
N SER A 56 1.73 -53.99 -12.69
CA SER A 56 2.26 -54.73 -11.56
C SER A 56 1.18 -54.80 -10.48
N GLU A 57 0.80 -56.02 -10.17
CA GLU A 57 -0.25 -56.38 -9.23
C GLU A 57 0.20 -56.14 -7.77
N GLY A 58 -0.73 -55.67 -6.95
CA GLY A 58 -0.74 -55.95 -5.51
C GLY A 58 -0.16 -54.89 -4.56
N SER A 59 -0.95 -53.87 -4.21
CA SER A 59 -1.20 -53.52 -2.79
C SER A 59 -2.17 -52.34 -2.63
N LYS A 60 -3.24 -52.61 -1.88
CA LYS A 60 -4.03 -51.72 -1.00
C LYS A 60 -4.64 -50.43 -1.59
N ALA A 61 -5.97 -50.40 -1.51
CA ALA A 61 -6.84 -49.27 -1.77
C ALA A 61 -6.33 -47.99 -1.10
N MET A 62 -5.93 -47.02 -1.92
CA MET A 62 -5.91 -45.60 -1.57
C MET A 62 -6.60 -44.89 -2.74
N ASP A 63 -7.59 -44.07 -2.40
CA ASP A 63 -8.50 -43.32 -3.26
C ASP A 63 -7.98 -43.07 -4.69
N ARG A 64 -8.54 -43.81 -5.65
CA ARG A 64 -8.52 -43.40 -7.05
C ARG A 64 -9.41 -42.17 -7.16
N ILE A 65 -8.82 -40.99 -7.01
CA ILE A 65 -9.42 -39.73 -7.45
C ILE A 65 -9.85 -39.98 -8.92
N PRO A 66 -11.13 -39.83 -9.28
CA PRO A 66 -11.57 -40.06 -10.64
C PRO A 66 -10.72 -39.18 -11.56
N ALA A 67 -10.25 -39.75 -12.68
CA ALA A 67 -9.51 -39.01 -13.69
C ALA A 67 -10.43 -37.93 -14.26
N THR A 68 -10.50 -36.78 -13.57
CA THR A 68 -11.18 -35.60 -14.06
C THR A 68 -10.52 -35.25 -15.37
N ASN A 69 -11.29 -35.27 -16.46
CA ASN A 69 -10.84 -34.83 -17.77
C ASN A 69 -10.41 -33.35 -17.67
N LEU A 70 -9.14 -33.13 -17.36
CA LEU A 70 -8.60 -31.82 -17.07
C LEU A 70 -8.26 -31.14 -18.40
N THR A 71 -9.15 -30.29 -18.87
CA THR A 71 -8.91 -29.49 -20.07
C THR A 71 -8.10 -28.26 -19.70
N THR A 72 -6.81 -28.25 -20.05
CA THR A 72 -5.95 -27.08 -19.83
C THR A 72 -6.21 -26.03 -20.91
N ILE A 73 -6.69 -24.84 -20.53
CA ILE A 73 -6.88 -23.70 -21.44
C ILE A 73 -5.74 -22.71 -21.24
N SER A 74 -5.00 -22.40 -22.31
CA SER A 74 -3.93 -21.41 -22.29
C SER A 74 -4.47 -20.01 -22.57
N ILE A 75 -4.25 -19.08 -21.64
CA ILE A 75 -4.70 -17.67 -21.76
C ILE A 75 -3.68 -16.83 -22.55
N LYS A 76 -2.50 -17.39 -22.84
CA LYS A 76 -1.41 -16.69 -23.54
C LYS A 76 -1.84 -16.05 -24.85
N ARG A 77 -2.65 -16.75 -25.64
CA ARG A 77 -3.18 -16.21 -26.91
C ARG A 77 -4.12 -15.04 -26.66
N GLY A 78 -4.94 -15.10 -25.61
CA GLY A 78 -5.78 -13.98 -25.18
C GLY A 78 -4.97 -12.74 -24.82
N CYS A 79 -3.91 -12.88 -24.00
CA CYS A 79 -3.02 -11.77 -23.68
C CYS A 79 -2.36 -11.16 -24.92
N GLN A 80 -1.94 -11.99 -25.88
CA GLN A 80 -1.37 -11.53 -27.14
C GLN A 80 -2.38 -10.74 -27.98
N VAL A 81 -3.63 -11.21 -28.04
CA VAL A 81 -4.72 -10.51 -28.71
C VAL A 81 -5.02 -9.17 -28.05
N ILE A 82 -4.99 -9.08 -26.71
CA ILE A 82 -5.14 -7.80 -25.99
C ILE A 82 -4.01 -6.83 -26.38
N VAL A 83 -2.77 -7.30 -26.40
CA VAL A 83 -1.62 -6.46 -26.83
C VAL A 83 -1.77 -6.02 -28.29
N LEU A 84 -2.27 -6.89 -29.16
CA LEU A 84 -2.53 -6.57 -30.57
C LEU A 84 -3.65 -5.52 -30.71
N CYS A 85 -4.75 -5.71 -29.98
CA CYS A 85 -5.87 -4.77 -29.91
C CYS A 85 -5.37 -3.38 -29.49
N LEU A 86 -4.63 -3.28 -28.39
CA LEU A 86 -4.06 -2.01 -27.93
C LEU A 86 -3.07 -1.34 -28.92
N ARG A 87 -2.56 -2.08 -29.91
CA ARG A 87 -1.62 -1.58 -30.91
C ARG A 87 -2.28 -1.14 -32.21
N GLU A 88 -3.30 -1.85 -32.65
CA GLU A 88 -3.84 -1.74 -34.01
C GLU A 88 -5.29 -1.30 -34.05
N GLU A 89 -6.03 -1.47 -32.95
CA GLU A 89 -7.45 -1.11 -32.89
C GLU A 89 -7.63 0.40 -33.05
N LYS A 90 -8.64 0.76 -33.83
CA LYS A 90 -8.99 2.15 -34.13
C LYS A 90 -10.30 2.55 -33.48
N ASP A 91 -11.14 1.60 -33.10
CA ASP A 91 -12.40 1.90 -32.42
C ASP A 91 -12.15 2.39 -30.98
N TRP A 92 -12.60 3.62 -30.69
CA TRP A 92 -12.51 4.20 -29.36
C TRP A 92 -13.26 3.37 -28.30
N GLU A 93 -14.44 2.86 -28.61
CA GLU A 93 -15.28 2.14 -27.63
C GLU A 93 -14.61 0.83 -27.20
N VAL A 94 -13.99 0.13 -28.16
CA VAL A 94 -13.23 -1.09 -27.90
C VAL A 94 -12.01 -0.79 -27.02
N ILE A 95 -11.22 0.23 -27.37
CA ILE A 95 -10.05 0.64 -26.58
C ILE A 95 -10.45 1.06 -25.17
N GLN A 96 -11.52 1.86 -25.04
CA GLN A 96 -12.04 2.30 -23.75
C GLN A 96 -12.47 1.11 -22.89
N LEU A 97 -13.21 0.16 -23.46
CA LEU A 97 -13.65 -1.06 -22.77
C LEU A 97 -12.45 -1.88 -22.30
N VAL A 98 -11.49 -2.15 -23.20
CA VAL A 98 -10.29 -2.93 -22.88
C VAL A 98 -9.49 -2.27 -21.77
N LEU A 99 -9.23 -0.95 -21.85
CA LEU A 99 -8.46 -0.23 -20.83
C LEU A 99 -9.17 -0.19 -19.47
N THR A 100 -10.51 -0.15 -19.47
CA THR A 100 -11.31 -0.13 -18.23
C THR A 100 -11.32 -1.50 -17.54
N GLU A 101 -11.39 -2.59 -18.31
CA GLU A 101 -11.47 -3.96 -17.75
C GLU A 101 -10.10 -4.59 -17.47
N LEU A 102 -9.03 -4.12 -18.13
CA LEU A 102 -7.70 -4.67 -17.97
C LEU A 102 -7.23 -4.72 -16.50
N PRO A 103 -7.39 -3.67 -15.67
CA PRO A 103 -7.09 -3.74 -14.24
C PRO A 103 -7.82 -4.88 -13.51
N ASN A 104 -9.10 -5.12 -13.83
CA ASN A 104 -9.91 -6.17 -13.19
C ASN A 104 -9.37 -7.56 -13.50
N ILE A 105 -9.05 -7.81 -14.77
CA ILE A 105 -8.45 -9.08 -15.21
C ILE A 105 -7.10 -9.27 -14.51
N MET A 106 -6.33 -8.19 -14.40
CA MET A 106 -4.99 -8.19 -13.79
C MET A 106 -4.97 -8.36 -12.28
N GLN A 107 -6.09 -8.23 -11.57
CA GLN A 107 -6.16 -8.62 -10.16
C GLN A 107 -5.96 -10.13 -9.97
N ASN A 108 -6.34 -10.93 -10.98
CA ASN A 108 -6.15 -12.38 -10.97
C ASN A 108 -4.71 -12.74 -11.34
N LYS A 109 -3.80 -12.63 -10.36
CA LYS A 109 -2.37 -12.92 -10.54
C LYS A 109 -2.08 -14.27 -11.15
N ALA A 110 -2.85 -15.29 -10.75
CA ALA A 110 -2.80 -16.62 -11.34
C ALA A 110 -2.87 -16.55 -12.87
N LEU A 111 -3.94 -15.98 -13.43
CA LEU A 111 -4.19 -15.99 -14.89
C LEU A 111 -3.10 -15.26 -15.69
N ILE A 112 -2.53 -14.20 -15.12
CA ILE A 112 -1.56 -13.34 -15.81
C ILE A 112 -0.12 -13.83 -15.64
N GLN A 113 0.20 -14.46 -14.51
CA GLN A 113 1.54 -14.94 -14.20
C GLN A 113 1.98 -16.04 -15.18
N GLY A 114 3.09 -15.81 -15.89
CA GLY A 114 3.61 -16.69 -16.94
C GLY A 114 3.38 -16.21 -18.38
N ASN A 115 2.62 -15.12 -18.56
CA ASN A 115 2.49 -14.44 -19.85
C ASN A 115 3.54 -13.34 -20.02
N ASP A 116 3.61 -12.76 -21.22
CA ASP A 116 4.52 -11.64 -21.52
C ASP A 116 3.91 -10.31 -21.02
N VAL A 117 3.94 -10.15 -19.70
CA VAL A 117 3.42 -8.97 -18.98
C VAL A 117 4.20 -7.71 -19.35
N ASP A 118 5.50 -7.84 -19.61
CA ASP A 118 6.39 -6.74 -19.99
C ASP A 118 6.04 -6.17 -21.38
N SER A 119 5.70 -7.02 -22.36
CA SER A 119 5.16 -6.56 -23.65
C SER A 119 3.88 -5.74 -23.51
N LEU A 120 2.97 -6.15 -22.62
CA LEU A 120 1.74 -5.40 -22.34
C LEU A 120 2.04 -4.05 -21.70
N ALA A 121 2.92 -4.01 -20.69
CA ALA A 121 3.34 -2.79 -20.03
C ALA A 121 4.02 -1.80 -20.97
N ARG A 122 4.92 -2.27 -21.83
CA ARG A 122 5.55 -1.42 -22.86
C ARG A 122 4.55 -0.85 -23.85
N THR A 123 3.54 -1.65 -24.25
CA THR A 123 2.50 -1.21 -25.17
C THR A 123 1.65 -0.11 -24.55
N LEU A 124 1.21 -0.28 -23.31
CA LEU A 124 0.44 0.73 -22.58
C LEU A 124 1.25 2.00 -22.30
N TYR A 125 2.53 1.87 -21.94
CA TYR A 125 3.38 3.04 -21.74
C TYR A 125 3.59 3.82 -23.05
N ARG A 126 3.75 3.12 -24.17
CA ARG A 126 3.83 3.76 -25.49
C ARG A 126 2.55 4.52 -25.83
N MET A 127 1.38 3.95 -25.55
CA MET A 127 0.09 4.64 -25.70
C MET A 127 0.00 5.88 -24.79
N TYR A 128 0.50 5.78 -23.55
CA TYR A 128 0.52 6.91 -22.62
C TYR A 128 1.42 8.07 -23.08
N GLY A 129 2.56 7.74 -23.71
CA GLY A 129 3.56 8.71 -24.18
C GLY A 129 3.27 9.35 -25.55
N ASP A 130 2.52 8.67 -26.42
CA ASP A 130 2.27 9.11 -27.80
C ASP A 130 0.83 9.63 -27.97
N PRO A 131 0.57 10.94 -27.81
CA PRO A 131 -0.77 11.50 -27.96
C PRO A 131 -1.32 11.37 -29.39
N MET A 132 -0.47 11.15 -30.41
CA MET A 132 -0.92 10.94 -31.78
C MET A 132 -1.66 9.61 -31.96
N GLN A 133 -1.57 8.68 -31.00
CA GLN A 133 -2.40 7.48 -31.01
C GLN A 133 -3.88 7.82 -30.85
N LEU A 134 -4.20 8.85 -30.06
CA LEU A 134 -5.59 9.28 -29.87
C LEU A 134 -6.20 9.83 -31.16
N GLU A 135 -5.42 10.57 -31.96
CA GLU A 135 -5.86 11.13 -33.24
C GLU A 135 -6.15 10.05 -34.29
N LYS A 136 -5.58 8.86 -34.14
CA LYS A 136 -5.84 7.71 -35.03
C LYS A 136 -7.13 6.96 -34.66
N LEU A 137 -7.69 7.23 -33.49
CA LEU A 137 -8.91 6.56 -33.03
C LEU A 137 -10.14 7.18 -33.70
N GLN A 138 -11.00 6.31 -34.18
CA GLN A 138 -12.32 6.65 -34.69
C GLN A 138 -13.24 6.77 -33.47
N ALA A 139 -13.48 8.01 -33.05
CA ALA A 139 -14.43 8.32 -32.01
C ALA A 139 -15.76 8.81 -32.62
N PRO A 140 -16.91 8.42 -32.08
CA PRO A 140 -18.20 8.87 -32.59
C PRO A 140 -18.32 10.40 -32.49
N ALA A 141 -19.05 11.02 -33.43
CA ALA A 141 -19.11 12.49 -33.59
C ALA A 141 -19.63 13.23 -32.34
N ASN A 142 -20.35 12.52 -31.47
CA ASN A 142 -20.90 13.02 -30.21
C ASN A 142 -19.92 12.97 -29.02
N MET A 143 -18.80 12.24 -29.11
CA MET A 143 -17.88 12.02 -28.00
C MET A 143 -16.43 11.98 -28.48
N GLN A 144 -15.79 13.15 -28.57
CA GLN A 144 -14.36 13.25 -28.85
C GLN A 144 -13.56 13.21 -27.54
N PRO A 145 -12.77 12.15 -27.30
CA PRO A 145 -12.00 12.01 -26.08
C PRO A 145 -10.89 13.05 -26.00
N LYS A 146 -10.69 13.67 -24.83
CA LYS A 146 -9.55 14.55 -24.59
C LYS A 146 -8.31 13.71 -24.27
N VAL A 147 -7.13 14.23 -24.62
CA VAL A 147 -5.83 13.61 -24.29
C VAL A 147 -5.68 13.32 -22.79
N SER A 148 -6.22 14.20 -21.93
CA SER A 148 -6.22 13.99 -20.48
C SER A 148 -7.04 12.76 -20.08
N ASP A 149 -8.24 12.60 -20.65
CA ASP A 149 -9.16 11.52 -20.31
C ASP A 149 -8.60 10.18 -20.80
N TYR A 150 -7.98 10.17 -21.98
CA TYR A 150 -7.27 9.02 -22.53
C TYR A 150 -6.12 8.55 -21.62
N LYS A 151 -5.26 9.47 -21.16
CA LYS A 151 -4.17 9.15 -20.24
C LYS A 151 -4.67 8.64 -18.89
N GLU A 152 -5.78 9.19 -18.38
CA GLU A 152 -6.42 8.77 -17.14
C GLU A 152 -6.98 7.34 -17.19
N LEU A 153 -7.43 6.88 -18.36
CA LEU A 153 -7.88 5.49 -18.57
C LEU A 153 -6.72 4.49 -18.52
N ILE A 154 -5.52 4.89 -18.95
CA ILE A 154 -4.35 4.00 -19.02
C ILE A 154 -3.70 3.82 -17.64
N LEU A 155 -3.73 4.84 -16.77
CA LEU A 155 -3.04 4.85 -15.47
C LEU A 155 -3.41 3.66 -14.55
N PRO A 156 -4.70 3.27 -14.38
CA PRO A 156 -5.05 2.10 -13.57
C PRO A 156 -4.46 0.79 -14.08
N ALA A 157 -4.37 0.61 -15.40
CA ALA A 157 -3.77 -0.57 -16.01
C ALA A 157 -2.26 -0.62 -15.76
N LEU A 158 -1.56 0.52 -15.92
CA LEU A 158 -0.14 0.65 -15.57
C LEU A 158 0.11 0.42 -14.07
N SER A 159 -0.78 0.91 -13.21
CA SER A 159 -0.70 0.69 -11.76
C SER A 159 -0.83 -0.79 -11.40
N SER A 160 -1.76 -1.50 -12.04
CA SER A 160 -1.95 -2.94 -11.87
C SER A 160 -0.73 -3.74 -12.37
N LEU A 161 -0.12 -3.32 -13.48
CA LEU A 161 1.12 -3.89 -14.01
C LEU A 161 2.32 -3.68 -13.10
N ALA A 162 2.39 -2.53 -12.43
CA ALA A 162 3.47 -2.24 -11.49
C ALA A 162 3.57 -3.31 -10.39
N MET A 163 2.45 -3.95 -10.03
CA MET A 163 2.39 -5.06 -9.05
C MET A 163 3.03 -6.36 -9.54
N TYR A 164 3.40 -6.44 -10.82
CA TYR A 164 4.12 -7.55 -11.45
C TYR A 164 5.60 -7.23 -11.67
N HIS A 165 6.17 -6.28 -10.92
CA HIS A 165 7.55 -5.78 -11.08
C HIS A 165 8.61 -6.86 -11.31
N GLN A 166 8.50 -8.02 -10.67
CA GLN A 166 9.41 -9.17 -10.85
C GLN A 166 9.47 -9.74 -12.28
N HIS A 167 8.43 -9.49 -13.09
CA HIS A 167 8.32 -9.94 -14.47
C HIS A 167 8.51 -8.80 -15.48
N LEU A 168 8.83 -7.59 -15.00
CA LEU A 168 9.05 -6.40 -15.82
C LEU A 168 10.55 -6.10 -15.93
N ASP A 169 10.96 -5.63 -17.09
CA ASP A 169 12.32 -5.13 -17.27
C ASP A 169 12.54 -3.81 -16.49
N LEU A 170 13.78 -3.52 -16.11
CA LEU A 170 14.15 -2.33 -15.34
C LEU A 170 13.74 -1.04 -16.04
N ASN A 171 13.85 -0.99 -17.38
CA ASN A 171 13.41 0.17 -18.14
C ASN A 171 11.88 0.34 -18.08
N THR A 172 11.13 -0.77 -18.20
CA THR A 172 9.67 -0.77 -18.08
C THR A 172 9.23 -0.32 -16.69
N GLN A 173 9.89 -0.77 -15.62
CA GLN A 173 9.60 -0.33 -14.26
C GLN A 173 9.79 1.19 -14.09
N LYS A 174 10.90 1.74 -14.61
CA LYS A 174 11.16 3.19 -14.59
C LYS A 174 10.11 3.99 -15.36
N ASN A 175 9.73 3.50 -16.55
CA ASN A 175 8.67 4.09 -17.37
C ASN A 175 7.33 4.14 -16.64
N ILE A 176 6.94 3.06 -15.94
CA ILE A 176 5.71 3.05 -15.14
C ILE A 176 5.79 4.08 -14.01
N ILE A 177 6.91 4.18 -13.30
CA ILE A 177 7.09 5.22 -12.26
C ILE A 177 6.93 6.62 -12.86
N ASP A 178 7.50 6.87 -14.04
CA ASP A 178 7.41 8.16 -14.72
C ASP A 178 5.97 8.46 -15.18
N ALA A 179 5.22 7.47 -15.65
CA ALA A 179 3.79 7.63 -15.95
C ALA A 179 2.97 7.97 -14.68
N LEU A 180 3.23 7.28 -13.56
CA LEU A 180 2.56 7.54 -12.29
C LEU A 180 2.91 8.94 -11.75
N LYS A 181 4.15 9.39 -11.92
CA LYS A 181 4.58 10.75 -11.58
C LYS A 181 3.78 11.80 -12.36
N HIS A 182 3.64 11.63 -13.68
CA HIS A 182 2.80 12.52 -14.49
C HIS A 182 1.31 12.43 -14.10
N GLY A 183 0.86 11.27 -13.63
CA GLY A 183 -0.48 11.04 -13.09
C GLY A 183 -0.82 11.83 -11.82
N LEU A 184 0.17 12.42 -11.14
CA LEU A 184 -0.06 13.27 -9.95
C LEU A 184 -0.82 14.57 -10.25
N ILE A 185 -0.84 15.01 -11.52
CA ILE A 185 -1.56 16.21 -11.98
C ILE A 185 -2.96 15.84 -12.55
N SER A 186 -3.31 14.55 -12.58
CA SER A 186 -4.61 14.06 -13.08
C SER A 186 -5.76 14.36 -12.11
N ARG A 187 -7.01 14.06 -12.52
CA ARG A 187 -8.20 14.18 -11.66
C ARG A 187 -8.20 13.22 -10.47
N ARG A 188 -7.50 12.09 -10.55
CA ARG A 188 -7.43 11.06 -9.49
C ARG A 188 -5.99 10.81 -9.02
N PRO A 189 -5.32 11.82 -8.46
CA PRO A 189 -3.91 11.68 -8.11
C PRO A 189 -3.70 10.77 -6.90
N HIS A 190 -4.73 10.57 -6.06
CA HIS A 190 -4.68 9.70 -4.89
C HIS A 190 -4.39 8.23 -5.25
N ASP A 191 -4.86 7.73 -6.39
CA ASP A 191 -4.58 6.36 -6.83
C ASP A 191 -3.12 6.20 -7.26
N CYS A 192 -2.55 7.22 -7.91
CA CYS A 192 -1.14 7.26 -8.25
C CYS A 192 -0.28 7.31 -6.98
N ILE A 193 -0.66 8.11 -5.97
CA ILE A 193 0.06 8.20 -4.69
C ILE A 193 0.05 6.86 -3.95
N ARG A 194 -1.10 6.18 -3.86
CA ARG A 194 -1.19 4.85 -3.25
C ARG A 194 -0.32 3.83 -3.98
N THR A 195 -0.35 3.85 -5.31
CA THR A 195 0.50 2.96 -6.12
C THR A 195 1.98 3.25 -5.89
N LEU A 196 2.39 4.52 -5.88
CA LEU A 196 3.77 4.93 -5.57
C LEU A 196 4.18 4.51 -4.15
N THR A 197 3.25 4.52 -3.18
CA THR A 197 3.48 4.03 -1.81
C THR A 197 3.80 2.54 -1.81
N ILE A 198 3.05 1.75 -2.59
CA ILE A 198 3.32 0.32 -2.73
C ILE A 198 4.66 0.08 -3.43
N LEU A 199 4.94 0.79 -4.52
CA LEU A 199 6.20 0.66 -5.27
C LEU A 199 7.42 1.09 -4.45
N LEU A 200 7.26 2.03 -3.52
CA LEU A 200 8.30 2.40 -2.59
C LEU A 200 8.70 1.22 -1.69
N LEU A 201 7.75 0.35 -1.32
CA LEU A 201 8.01 -0.84 -0.51
C LEU A 201 8.53 -2.00 -1.35
N GLU A 202 7.97 -2.20 -2.53
CA GLU A 202 8.28 -3.34 -3.41
C GLU A 202 9.59 -3.18 -4.19
N MET A 203 9.86 -1.98 -4.72
CA MET A 203 11.01 -1.69 -5.57
C MET A 203 11.69 -0.36 -5.19
N PRO A 204 12.15 -0.21 -3.93
CA PRO A 204 12.76 1.02 -3.43
C PRO A 204 14.00 1.46 -4.24
N GLU A 205 14.73 0.53 -4.86
CA GLU A 205 15.89 0.84 -5.71
C GLU A 205 15.53 1.70 -6.93
N GLN A 206 14.32 1.53 -7.48
CA GLN A 206 13.89 2.28 -8.66
C GLN A 206 13.19 3.59 -8.27
N VAL A 207 12.51 3.61 -7.11
CA VAL A 207 11.71 4.76 -6.65
C VAL A 207 12.57 5.81 -5.94
N MET A 208 13.48 5.40 -5.05
CA MET A 208 14.28 6.32 -4.24
C MET A 208 15.12 7.34 -5.05
N PRO A 209 15.73 6.98 -6.20
CA PRO A 209 16.46 7.94 -7.02
C PRO A 209 15.60 9.11 -7.51
N LYS A 210 14.29 8.88 -7.75
CA LYS A 210 13.33 9.89 -8.22
C LYS A 210 12.56 10.57 -7.08
N MET A 211 12.81 10.18 -5.82
CA MET A 211 12.00 10.58 -4.68
C MET A 211 12.02 12.10 -4.42
N ALA A 212 13.17 12.76 -4.57
CA ALA A 212 13.26 14.21 -4.36
C ALA A 212 12.33 14.98 -5.32
N ASP A 213 12.27 14.55 -6.59
CA ASP A 213 11.39 15.14 -7.59
C ASP A 213 9.93 14.80 -7.32
N LEU A 214 9.64 13.57 -6.92
CA LEU A 214 8.28 13.15 -6.54
C LEU A 214 7.74 13.99 -5.37
N LEU A 215 8.55 14.21 -4.33
CA LEU A 215 8.17 15.04 -3.19
C LEU A 215 7.95 16.50 -3.59
N LEU A 216 8.75 17.01 -4.53
CA LEU A 216 8.55 18.35 -5.07
C LEU A 216 7.22 18.46 -5.83
N ASP A 217 6.90 17.50 -6.69
CA ASP A 217 5.65 17.52 -7.45
C ASP A 217 4.42 17.32 -6.57
N LEU A 218 4.50 16.43 -5.59
CA LEU A 218 3.45 16.28 -4.57
C LEU A 218 3.25 17.57 -3.76
N SER A 219 4.32 18.31 -3.45
CA SER A 219 4.22 19.56 -2.67
C SER A 219 3.53 20.71 -3.41
N LYS A 220 3.44 20.64 -4.75
CA LYS A 220 2.71 21.62 -5.56
C LYS A 220 1.22 21.37 -5.56
N MET A 221 0.77 20.20 -5.10
CA MET A 221 -0.64 19.86 -5.08
C MET A 221 -1.37 20.63 -3.98
N THR A 222 -2.55 21.15 -4.29
CA THR A 222 -3.40 21.81 -3.30
C THR A 222 -3.86 20.79 -2.25
N GLY A 223 -3.70 21.13 -0.97
CA GLY A 223 -4.17 20.30 0.14
C GLY A 223 -5.69 20.18 0.12
N THR A 224 -6.21 19.10 -0.46
CA THR A 224 -7.63 18.72 -0.46
C THR A 224 -7.87 17.54 0.47
N LYS A 225 -9.11 17.30 0.89
CA LYS A 225 -9.45 16.14 1.75
C LYS A 225 -9.17 14.80 1.07
N MET A 226 -9.35 14.73 -0.25
CA MET A 226 -9.15 13.51 -1.04
C MET A 226 -7.70 13.01 -1.03
N VAL A 227 -6.73 13.93 -1.04
CA VAL A 227 -5.29 13.58 -1.09
C VAL A 227 -4.62 13.58 0.28
N ALA A 228 -5.27 14.13 1.31
CA ALA A 228 -4.70 14.27 2.65
C ALA A 228 -4.16 12.94 3.19
N LEU A 229 -5.02 11.92 3.27
CA LEU A 229 -4.63 10.64 3.83
C LEU A 229 -3.59 9.91 2.95
N PRO A 230 -3.77 9.76 1.61
CA PRO A 230 -2.76 9.16 0.74
C PRO A 230 -1.38 9.81 0.85
N VAL A 231 -1.30 11.14 0.93
CA VAL A 231 -0.03 11.86 1.06
C VAL A 231 0.61 11.56 2.42
N LEU A 232 -0.15 11.61 3.52
CA LEU A 232 0.38 11.33 4.85
C LEU A 232 0.81 9.86 5.01
N GLU A 233 0.07 8.92 4.43
CA GLU A 233 0.44 7.50 4.36
C GLU A 233 1.73 7.29 3.55
N PHE A 234 1.85 7.96 2.40
CA PHE A 234 3.08 7.92 1.60
C PHE A 234 4.28 8.45 2.39
N LEU A 235 4.14 9.61 3.04
CA LEU A 235 5.22 10.24 3.82
C LEU A 235 5.61 9.44 5.06
N SER A 236 4.64 8.85 5.76
CA SER A 236 4.90 7.97 6.90
C SER A 236 5.60 6.68 6.46
N THR A 237 5.18 6.08 5.35
CA THR A 237 5.82 4.90 4.76
C THR A 237 7.25 5.21 4.32
N LEU A 238 7.48 6.37 3.69
CA LEU A 238 8.81 6.83 3.30
C LEU A 238 9.72 7.07 4.52
N ASN A 239 9.16 7.43 5.67
CA ASN A 239 9.94 7.53 6.90
C ASN A 239 10.52 6.18 7.35
N LEU A 240 9.93 5.04 6.97
CA LEU A 240 10.42 3.70 7.32
C LEU A 240 11.62 3.25 6.47
N VAL A 241 11.85 3.87 5.30
CA VAL A 241 13.00 3.54 4.45
C VAL A 241 14.31 3.87 5.20
N PRO A 242 15.35 3.02 5.14
CA PRO A 242 16.60 3.27 5.88
C PRO A 242 17.27 4.61 5.54
N SER A 243 17.82 5.29 6.54
CA SER A 243 18.37 6.65 6.43
C SER A 243 19.52 6.79 5.41
N PHE A 244 20.28 5.73 5.12
CA PHE A 244 21.37 5.78 4.13
C PHE A 244 20.87 6.03 2.69
N ARG A 245 19.60 5.72 2.40
CA ARG A 245 18.95 5.95 1.09
C ARG A 245 18.64 7.42 0.81
N PHE A 246 18.74 8.26 1.83
CA PHE A 246 18.44 9.69 1.76
C PHE A 246 19.68 10.53 1.42
N GLY A 247 20.69 9.92 0.78
CA GLY A 247 21.90 10.63 0.36
C GLY A 247 21.61 11.86 -0.49
N ASN A 248 20.59 11.79 -1.37
CA ASN A 248 20.21 12.86 -2.30
C ASN A 248 19.34 13.95 -1.67
N PHE A 249 18.93 13.82 -0.40
CA PHE A 249 17.99 14.75 0.21
C PHE A 249 18.70 16.02 0.68
N ILE A 250 18.24 17.15 0.16
CA ILE A 250 18.67 18.50 0.54
C ILE A 250 17.59 19.19 1.39
N MET A 251 17.89 20.37 1.91
CA MET A 251 16.95 21.15 2.73
C MET A 251 15.58 21.33 2.07
N ARG A 252 15.58 21.65 0.78
CA ARG A 252 14.36 21.81 -0.01
C ARG A 252 13.45 20.58 0.09
N THR A 253 14.00 19.38 0.07
CA THR A 253 13.22 18.13 0.13
C THR A 253 12.54 17.98 1.49
N TYR A 254 13.23 18.29 2.59
CA TYR A 254 12.61 18.28 3.93
C TYR A 254 11.55 19.37 4.09
N MET A 255 11.79 20.55 3.51
CA MET A 255 10.78 21.62 3.47
C MET A 255 9.53 21.20 2.68
N CYS A 256 9.68 20.51 1.54
CA CYS A 256 8.54 19.95 0.80
C CYS A 256 7.73 18.98 1.66
N VAL A 257 8.39 18.09 2.43
CA VAL A 257 7.70 17.17 3.35
C VAL A 257 6.89 17.94 4.39
N MET A 258 7.50 18.95 5.03
CA MET A 258 6.80 19.78 6.03
C MET A 258 5.65 20.58 5.41
N ALA A 259 5.87 21.19 4.25
CA ALA A 259 4.86 21.96 3.52
C ALA A 259 3.65 21.10 3.10
N MET A 260 3.87 19.82 2.81
CA MET A 260 2.78 18.88 2.55
C MET A 260 2.03 18.47 3.81
N SER A 261 2.70 18.28 4.95
CA SER A 261 2.06 17.79 6.18
C SER A 261 1.36 18.90 6.98
N LEU A 262 1.92 20.11 7.01
CA LEU A 262 1.42 21.22 7.84
C LEU A 262 -0.04 21.62 7.52
N PRO A 263 -0.51 21.70 6.27
CA PRO A 263 -1.91 22.03 5.99
C PRO A 263 -2.91 21.04 6.61
N TYR A 264 -2.48 19.79 6.87
CA TYR A 264 -3.32 18.73 7.43
C TYR A 264 -3.37 18.72 8.96
N THR A 265 -2.67 19.63 9.64
CA THR A 265 -2.71 19.75 11.11
C THR A 265 -3.90 20.57 11.63
N ASN A 266 -4.68 21.21 10.74
CA ASN A 266 -5.83 22.02 11.13
C ASN A 266 -7.00 21.14 11.66
N PRO A 267 -7.35 21.23 12.97
CA PRO A 267 -8.39 20.39 13.59
C PRO A 267 -9.82 20.76 13.17
N PHE A 268 -10.03 21.96 12.64
CA PHE A 268 -11.35 22.39 12.15
C PHE A 268 -11.64 21.87 10.75
N ARG A 269 -10.60 21.56 9.96
CA ARG A 269 -10.74 21.13 8.57
C ARG A 269 -10.74 19.62 8.41
N TYR A 270 -10.00 18.88 9.23
CA TYR A 270 -9.75 17.45 9.10
C TYR A 270 -10.12 16.66 10.35
N ASP A 271 -10.38 15.37 10.19
CA ASP A 271 -10.72 14.48 11.30
C ASP A 271 -9.52 14.24 12.22
N HIS A 272 -9.79 13.89 13.49
CA HIS A 272 -8.77 13.68 14.52
C HIS A 272 -7.66 12.72 14.09
N TYR A 273 -7.99 11.65 13.36
CA TYR A 273 -7.01 10.70 12.84
C TYR A 273 -6.05 11.36 11.84
N THR A 274 -6.57 12.12 10.87
CA THR A 274 -5.76 12.81 9.85
C THR A 274 -4.83 13.83 10.52
N VAL A 275 -5.36 14.60 11.47
CA VAL A 275 -4.60 15.60 12.23
C VAL A 275 -3.50 14.93 13.06
N SER A 276 -3.81 13.84 13.75
CA SER A 276 -2.84 13.09 14.55
C SER A 276 -1.73 12.50 13.67
N LEU A 277 -2.10 11.94 12.51
CA LEU A 277 -1.15 11.40 11.54
C LEU A 277 -0.25 12.51 10.95
N ALA A 278 -0.79 13.70 10.70
CA ALA A 278 -0.01 14.85 10.23
C ALA A 278 1.06 15.26 11.26
N HIS A 279 0.69 15.36 12.54
CA HIS A 279 1.64 15.64 13.62
C HIS A 279 2.70 14.54 13.76
N TYR A 280 2.31 13.28 13.65
CA TYR A 280 3.24 12.16 13.61
C TYR A 280 4.25 12.28 12.46
N VAL A 281 3.79 12.57 11.24
CA VAL A 281 4.66 12.76 10.07
C VAL A 281 5.64 13.91 10.31
N VAL A 282 5.18 15.07 10.80
CA VAL A 282 6.05 16.22 11.12
C VAL A 282 7.14 15.80 12.12
N ALA A 283 6.76 15.15 13.22
CA ALA A 283 7.70 14.74 14.26
C ALA A 283 8.72 13.69 13.74
N ALA A 284 8.23 12.64 13.08
CA ALA A 284 9.06 11.56 12.55
C ALA A 284 10.09 12.08 11.52
N TRP A 285 9.70 13.01 10.66
CA TRP A 285 10.60 13.60 9.68
C TRP A 285 11.56 14.63 10.27
N PHE A 286 11.16 15.35 11.32
CA PHE A 286 12.06 16.23 12.06
C PHE A 286 13.20 15.44 12.73
N ILE A 287 12.88 14.29 13.34
CA ILE A 287 13.87 13.39 13.94
C ILE A 287 14.79 12.80 12.87
N LYS A 288 14.24 12.40 11.71
CA LYS A 288 15.01 11.81 10.62
C LYS A 288 15.92 12.82 9.89
N CYS A 289 15.60 14.12 9.98
CA CYS A 289 16.40 15.19 9.38
C CYS A 289 17.80 15.31 10.02
N LYS A 290 18.81 15.60 9.19
CA LYS A 290 20.20 15.82 9.60
C LYS A 290 20.29 16.98 10.60
N LEU A 291 21.05 16.80 11.69
CA LEU A 291 21.26 17.80 12.75
C LEU A 291 21.51 19.25 12.27
N PRO A 292 22.43 19.53 11.33
CA PRO A 292 22.73 20.92 10.93
C PRO A 292 21.54 21.65 10.30
N MET A 293 20.55 20.92 9.78
CA MET A 293 19.41 21.49 9.07
C MET A 293 18.24 21.80 10.00
N ARG A 294 18.20 21.24 11.22
CA ARG A 294 17.03 21.33 12.11
C ARG A 294 16.70 22.75 12.54
N HIS A 295 17.69 23.61 12.76
CA HIS A 295 17.46 25.00 13.19
C HIS A 295 16.69 25.84 12.17
N GLN A 296 16.93 25.63 10.87
CA GLN A 296 16.18 26.33 9.83
C GLN A 296 14.78 25.69 9.65
N LEU A 297 14.70 24.36 9.76
CA LEU A 297 13.45 23.62 9.60
C LEU A 297 12.44 23.91 10.73
N ILE A 298 12.90 24.05 11.98
CA ILE A 298 12.01 24.32 13.12
C ILE A 298 11.29 25.65 13.00
N LYS A 299 11.97 26.71 12.52
CA LYS A 299 11.35 28.02 12.29
C LYS A 299 10.19 27.91 11.30
N PHE A 300 10.39 27.16 10.21
CA PHE A 300 9.36 26.89 9.22
C PHE A 300 8.19 26.09 9.79
N ILE A 301 8.46 25.07 10.61
CA ILE A 301 7.41 24.24 11.24
C ILE A 301 6.57 25.07 12.19
N VAL A 302 7.19 25.84 13.09
CA VAL A 302 6.47 26.68 14.09
C VAL A 302 5.57 27.69 13.39
N GLN A 303 6.12 28.44 12.43
CA GLN A 303 5.35 29.41 11.65
C GLN A 303 4.18 28.74 10.90
N GLY A 304 4.41 27.54 10.35
CA GLY A 304 3.36 26.78 9.67
C GLY A 304 2.25 26.35 10.62
N LEU A 305 2.60 25.78 11.78
CA LEU A 305 1.62 25.34 12.77
C LEU A 305 0.77 26.53 13.28
N GLU A 306 1.40 27.65 13.62
CA GLU A 306 0.69 28.87 14.03
C GLU A 306 -0.31 29.33 12.95
N SER A 307 0.08 29.30 11.67
CA SER A 307 -0.80 29.71 10.57
C SER A 307 -2.05 28.83 10.40
N TYR A 308 -1.97 27.55 10.74
CA TYR A 308 -3.07 26.58 10.56
C TYR A 308 -3.89 26.33 11.85
N VAL A 309 -3.35 26.68 13.02
CA VAL A 309 -4.05 26.64 14.32
C VAL A 309 -4.95 27.86 14.49
N HIS A 310 -4.50 29.04 14.04
CA HIS A 310 -5.22 30.31 14.20
C HIS A 310 -6.22 30.62 13.08
N VAL A 311 -6.85 29.64 12.45
CA VAL A 311 -8.02 29.93 11.59
C VAL A 311 -9.27 29.80 12.46
N PRO A 312 -9.78 30.88 13.08
CA PRO A 312 -11.04 30.83 13.78
C PRO A 312 -12.10 30.80 12.68
N PHE A 313 -12.87 29.74 12.55
CA PHE A 313 -14.04 29.83 11.70
C PHE A 313 -15.01 30.81 12.36
N GLN A 314 -15.23 31.91 11.66
CA GLN A 314 -16.38 32.79 11.75
C GLN A 314 -17.62 31.97 11.36
N ASP A 315 -18.05 31.07 12.23
CA ASP A 315 -19.42 30.53 12.31
C ASP A 315 -19.58 29.83 13.65
N GLY A 316 -20.53 30.33 14.43
CA GLY A 316 -20.78 29.87 15.78
C GLY A 316 -21.10 28.37 15.86
N SER A 317 -20.72 27.78 17.00
CA SER A 317 -21.13 26.45 17.45
C SER A 317 -20.43 25.24 16.82
N ARG A 318 -19.15 25.06 17.17
CA ARG A 318 -18.66 23.75 17.59
C ARG A 318 -17.84 23.94 18.86
N SER A 319 -18.51 23.80 20.00
CA SER A 319 -17.85 23.56 21.28
C SER A 319 -16.84 22.45 21.09
N PHE A 320 -15.58 22.68 21.44
CA PHE A 320 -14.60 21.61 21.58
C PHE A 320 -15.25 20.53 22.46
N SER A 321 -15.48 19.35 21.90
CA SER A 321 -15.79 18.19 22.73
C SER A 321 -14.54 17.92 23.56
N GLN A 322 -14.55 18.41 24.82
CA GLN A 322 -13.62 18.11 25.90
C GLN A 322 -13.62 16.60 26.28
N VAL A 323 -13.83 15.70 25.33
CA VAL A 323 -13.92 14.26 25.59
C VAL A 323 -12.52 13.62 25.58
N ASN A 324 -11.52 14.29 25.02
CA ASN A 324 -10.16 13.78 24.94
C ASN A 324 -9.19 14.69 25.70
N GLU A 325 -9.44 14.82 26.99
CA GLU A 325 -8.51 15.41 27.94
C GLU A 325 -7.23 14.56 28.01
N ASP A 326 -6.12 15.28 28.13
CA ASP A 326 -4.75 14.79 28.15
C ASP A 326 -4.57 13.62 29.14
N SER A 327 -3.91 12.55 28.70
CA SER A 327 -3.60 11.40 29.56
C SER A 327 -2.58 11.72 30.66
N SER A 328 -2.05 12.95 30.69
CA SER A 328 -1.17 13.46 31.75
C SER A 328 -1.88 13.65 33.11
N GLU A 329 -3.22 13.75 33.14
CA GLU A 329 -4.00 13.87 34.40
C GLU A 329 -4.51 12.55 34.97
N ARG A 330 -4.29 11.41 34.30
CA ARG A 330 -4.58 10.10 34.93
C ARG A 330 -3.58 9.88 36.07
N LYS A 331 -4.02 10.15 37.30
CA LYS A 331 -3.39 9.70 38.53
C LYS A 331 -2.89 8.28 38.33
N ARG A 332 -1.56 8.10 38.41
CA ARG A 332 -0.91 6.80 38.45
C ARG A 332 -1.58 5.99 39.55
N SER A 333 -2.25 4.89 39.19
CA SER A 333 -2.74 3.93 40.17
C SER A 333 -1.54 3.35 40.92
N SER A 334 -1.26 3.88 42.11
CA SER A 334 -0.36 3.26 43.08
C SER A 334 -1.13 2.14 43.78
N SER A 335 -1.16 0.96 43.17
CA SER A 335 -1.51 -0.27 43.86
C SER A 335 -0.22 -1.07 44.12
N LEU A 336 -0.12 -1.63 45.32
CA LEU A 336 0.95 -2.50 45.87
C LEU A 336 2.00 -1.81 46.77
N THR A 337 1.57 -1.40 47.97
CA THR A 337 2.24 -1.71 49.26
C THR A 337 1.38 -1.19 50.42
N GLU A 338 0.26 -1.87 50.71
CA GLU A 338 -0.43 -1.76 52.01
C GLU A 338 -0.73 -3.16 52.53
N GLN A 339 0.33 -3.91 52.83
CA GLN A 339 0.27 -5.08 53.70
C GLN A 339 1.55 -5.11 54.54
N SER A 340 1.57 -4.31 55.59
CA SER A 340 2.31 -4.66 56.80
C SER A 340 1.73 -3.87 57.97
N SER A 341 1.60 -4.55 59.11
CA SER A 341 1.20 -4.01 60.42
C SER A 341 -0.29 -4.07 60.79
N ARG A 342 -0.86 -5.27 60.85
CA ARG A 342 -1.80 -5.62 61.91
C ARG A 342 -1.56 -7.06 62.35
N GLU A 343 -0.88 -7.22 63.48
CA GLU A 343 -1.23 -8.18 64.54
C GLU A 343 -0.16 -8.15 65.64
N THR A 344 -0.52 -7.61 66.81
CA THR A 344 -0.50 -8.37 68.07
C THR A 344 -1.29 -7.58 69.09
N GLY A 345 -2.42 -8.15 69.51
CA GLY A 345 -3.22 -7.63 70.61
C GLY A 345 -2.73 -8.14 71.96
N SER A 346 -2.97 -7.36 73.01
CA SER A 346 -3.42 -7.84 74.33
C SER A 346 -3.84 -6.64 75.19
N HIS A 347 -5.10 -6.67 75.63
CA HIS A 347 -5.78 -5.77 76.59
C HIS A 347 -5.33 -6.08 78.05
N PRO A 348 -5.93 -5.48 79.11
CA PRO A 348 -6.03 -4.08 79.55
C PRO A 348 -5.65 -3.92 81.05
N SER A 349 -5.70 -2.70 81.65
CA SER A 349 -6.19 -2.40 83.04
C SER A 349 -5.78 -1.00 83.59
N THR A 350 -6.80 -0.20 83.94
CA THR A 350 -7.03 0.74 85.07
C THR A 350 -5.94 1.47 85.90
N GLU A 351 -6.24 2.78 86.15
CA GLU A 351 -5.96 3.67 87.32
C GLU A 351 -4.48 4.04 87.63
N THR A 352 -4.08 5.27 88.04
CA THR A 352 -4.61 6.16 89.10
C THR A 352 -4.09 7.63 88.97
N THR A 353 -4.95 8.61 89.31
CA THR A 353 -4.72 9.94 89.96
C THR A 353 -3.59 10.93 89.60
N ALA A 354 -3.97 12.20 89.37
CA ALA A 354 -3.57 13.34 90.23
C ALA A 354 -4.49 14.56 90.02
N ALA A 355 -5.01 15.09 91.13
CA ALA A 355 -5.82 16.29 91.23
C ALA A 355 -4.95 17.55 91.39
N THR A 356 -5.44 18.71 90.92
CA THR A 356 -5.26 19.97 91.65
C THR A 356 -6.41 20.92 91.33
N ALA A 357 -7.08 21.37 92.38
CA ALA A 357 -8.20 22.29 92.38
C ALA A 357 -7.77 23.72 92.73
N ALA A 358 -8.64 24.66 92.33
CA ALA A 358 -8.93 25.95 92.95
C ALA A 358 -7.93 27.11 92.79
N ARG A 359 -8.37 28.22 92.22
CA ARG A 359 -9.17 29.25 92.93
C ARG A 359 -9.73 30.29 91.96
N SER A 360 -11.03 30.57 92.18
CA SER A 360 -11.78 31.84 92.09
C SER A 360 -11.38 32.90 91.07
#